data_AF-A0A1R3J0L1-F1
#
_entry.id   AF-A0A1R3J0L1-F1
#
_cell.length_a   1.000
_cell.length_b   1.000
_cell.length_c   1.000
_cell.angle_alpha   90.00
_cell.angle_beta   90.00
_cell.angle_gamma   90.00
#
_symmetry.space_group_name_H-M   'P 1'
#
loop_
_entity.id
_entity.type
_entity.pdbx_description
1 polymer ?
#
loop_
_entity_poly.entity_id
_entity_poly.type
_entity_poly.pdbx_seq_one_letter_code
_entity_poly.pdbx_strand_id
1 'polypeptide(L)'
;MATYSSFAAYSLALLTGPPDLVLWCDVQLTKDGAGICSLDIKLDNSSDIANVYKDKQKSYLVNGVSTNGWFSIDFTLKDLANVIS
;
A
#
# COMPACT_ATOMS: atom_id res chain seq x y z
N MET A 1 13.95 -0.15 10.56
CA MET A 1 13.33 1.08 10.01
C MET A 1 11.83 0.86 10.02
N ALA A 2 11.04 1.72 10.65
CA ALA A 2 9.59 1.67 10.51
C ALA A 2 9.25 2.24 9.14
N THR A 3 8.65 1.43 8.27
CA THR A 3 8.17 1.89 6.96
C THR A 3 7.16 3.01 7.18
N TYR A 4 7.28 4.12 6.45
CA TYR A 4 6.62 5.41 6.74
C TYR A 4 5.09 5.35 6.86
N SER A 5 4.42 4.33 6.31
CA SER A 5 2.98 4.12 6.41
C SER A 5 2.60 2.74 6.97
N SER A 6 3.39 2.23 7.91
CA SER A 6 3.10 0.97 8.61
C SER A 6 2.39 1.21 9.95
N PHE A 7 1.70 0.17 10.44
CA PHE A 7 1.08 0.22 11.77
C PHE A 7 2.09 0.61 12.88
N ALA A 8 3.34 0.13 12.78
CA ALA A 8 4.40 0.44 13.74
C ALA A 8 4.81 1.91 13.72
N ALA A 9 4.91 2.53 12.53
CA ALA A 9 5.22 3.94 12.39
C ALA A 9 4.11 4.82 13.00
N TYR A 10 2.85 4.52 12.68
CA TYR A 10 1.70 5.23 13.23
C TYR A 10 1.58 5.05 14.75
N SER A 11 1.82 3.85 15.26
CA SER A 11 1.81 3.58 16.70
C SER A 11 2.89 4.34 17.44
N LEU A 12 4.11 4.42 16.88
CA LEU A 12 5.19 5.22 17.45
C LEU A 12 4.87 6.71 17.42
N ALA A 13 4.28 7.19 16.32
CA ALA A 13 3.86 8.58 16.19
C ALA A 13 2.78 8.94 17.23
N LEU A 14 1.79 8.07 17.45
CA LEU A 14 0.79 8.25 18.50
C LEU A 14 1.40 8.25 19.91
N LEU A 15 2.41 7.43 20.15
CA LEU A 15 3.06 7.33 21.47
C LEU A 15 3.92 8.55 21.78
N THR A 16 4.56 9.16 20.77
CA THR A 16 5.58 10.21 20.95
C THR A 16 5.11 11.59 20.51
N GLY A 17 3.99 11.68 19.81
CA GLY A 17 3.47 12.91 19.23
C GLY A 17 2.70 13.79 20.21
N PRO A 18 2.41 15.04 19.80
CA PRO A 18 1.57 15.95 20.57
C PRO A 18 0.10 15.49 20.60
N PRO A 19 -0.72 16.01 21.54
CA PRO A 19 -2.15 15.65 21.66
C PRO A 19 -2.97 15.86 20.38
N ASP A 20 -2.59 16.85 19.55
CA ASP A 20 -3.28 17.22 18.31
C ASP A 20 -2.59 16.65 17.05
N LEU A 21 -1.88 15.53 17.18
CA LEU A 21 -1.25 14.86 16.04
C LEU A 21 -2.29 14.38 15.04
N VAL A 22 -2.08 14.69 13.76
CA VAL A 22 -2.92 14.16 12.66
C VAL A 22 -2.12 13.13 11.85
N LEU A 23 -2.69 11.94 11.69
CA LEU A 23 -2.12 10.86 10.88
C LEU A 23 -2.84 10.79 9.53
N TRP A 24 -2.08 10.77 8.45
CA TRP A 24 -2.57 10.67 7.07
C TRP A 24 -1.82 9.55 6.35
N CYS A 25 -2.49 8.95 5.38
CA CYS A 25 -1.87 7.98 4.48
C CYS A 25 -2.44 8.12 3.07
N ASP A 26 -1.66 7.70 2.08
CA ASP A 26 -2.12 7.59 0.70
C ASP A 26 -3.00 6.33 0.56
N VAL A 27 -4.30 6.55 0.38
CA VAL A 27 -5.29 5.46 0.34
C VAL A 27 -5.44 4.93 -1.08
N GLN A 28 -5.34 3.61 -1.22
CA GLN A 28 -5.70 2.88 -2.43
C GLN A 28 -6.79 1.87 -2.12
N LEU A 29 -7.70 1.64 -3.08
CA LEU A 29 -8.78 0.66 -2.93
C LEU A 29 -8.37 -0.69 -3.50
N THR A 30 -8.69 -1.74 -2.75
CA THR A 30 -8.57 -3.13 -3.20
C THR A 30 -9.72 -3.50 -4.14
N LYS A 31 -9.61 -4.66 -4.78
CA LYS A 31 -10.64 -5.21 -5.68
C LYS A 31 -12.03 -5.29 -5.03
N ASP A 32 -12.08 -5.58 -3.74
CA ASP A 32 -13.28 -5.69 -2.91
C ASP A 32 -13.67 -4.39 -2.21
N GLY A 33 -13.03 -3.26 -2.56
CA GLY A 33 -13.39 -1.93 -2.09
C GLY A 33 -12.89 -1.58 -0.70
N ALA A 34 -11.97 -2.37 -0.12
CA ALA A 34 -11.32 -2.01 1.13
C ALA A 34 -10.20 -1.00 0.89
N GLY A 35 -10.02 -0.07 1.83
CA GLY A 35 -8.92 0.89 1.80
C GLY A 35 -7.64 0.31 2.41
N ILE A 36 -6.52 0.47 1.70
CA ILE A 36 -5.17 0.21 2.20
C ILE A 36 -4.34 1.49 2.12
N CYS A 37 -3.39 1.64 3.04
CA CYS A 37 -2.40 2.72 2.98
C CYS A 37 -1.17 2.23 2.20
N SER A 38 -0.86 2.86 1.07
CA SER A 38 0.34 2.54 0.27
C SER A 38 0.89 3.78 -0.40
N LEU A 39 2.19 4.01 -0.21
CA LEU A 39 2.92 5.21 -0.65
C LEU A 39 3.07 5.33 -2.17
N ASP A 40 2.83 4.25 -2.91
CA ASP A 40 3.01 4.21 -4.37
C ASP A 40 1.90 3.38 -5.01
N ILE A 41 1.36 3.87 -6.14
CA ILE A 41 0.33 3.18 -6.92
C ILE A 41 0.78 1.78 -7.38
N LYS A 42 2.09 1.60 -7.56
CA LYS A 42 2.74 0.32 -7.77
C LYS A 42 3.14 -0.27 -6.43
N LEU A 43 2.45 -1.32 -6.02
CA LEU A 43 2.69 -1.99 -4.75
C LEU A 43 4.11 -2.56 -4.63
N ASP A 44 4.76 -2.91 -5.75
CA ASP A 44 6.15 -3.40 -5.77
C ASP A 44 7.21 -2.34 -5.43
N ASN A 45 6.87 -1.06 -5.43
CA ASN A 45 7.77 0.00 -4.97
C ASN A 45 7.75 0.15 -3.43
N SER A 46 6.74 -0.40 -2.76
CA SER A 46 6.52 -0.21 -1.32
C SER A 46 6.27 -1.51 -0.53
N SER A 47 6.33 -2.67 -1.19
CA SER A 47 6.08 -3.98 -0.57
C SER A 47 6.82 -5.10 -1.30
N ASP A 48 6.86 -6.28 -0.68
CA ASP A 48 7.42 -7.50 -1.25
C ASP A 48 6.45 -8.24 -2.20
N ILE A 49 5.41 -7.57 -2.71
CA ILE A 49 4.38 -8.18 -3.55
C ILE A 49 4.95 -8.89 -4.78
N ALA A 50 6.06 -8.37 -5.33
CA ALA A 50 6.73 -8.97 -6.48
C ALA A 50 7.33 -10.35 -6.16
N ASN A 51 7.74 -10.58 -4.91
CA ASN A 51 8.28 -11.85 -4.45
C ASN A 51 7.17 -12.88 -4.17
N VAL A 52 6.03 -12.41 -3.67
CA VAL A 52 4.88 -13.25 -3.31
C VAL A 52 4.02 -13.61 -4.53
N TYR A 53 3.81 -12.66 -5.45
CA TYR A 53 2.91 -12.78 -6.59
C TYR A 53 3.62 -12.51 -7.94
N LYS A 54 4.73 -13.23 -8.18
CA LYS A 54 5.64 -13.04 -9.34
C LYS A 54 4.96 -12.85 -10.70
N ASP A 55 3.89 -13.60 -10.97
CA ASP A 55 3.23 -13.62 -12.28
C ASP A 55 1.89 -12.86 -12.31
N LYS A 56 1.65 -11.95 -11.36
CA LYS A 56 0.39 -11.19 -11.24
C LYS A 56 0.51 -9.70 -11.61
N GLN A 57 1.58 -9.34 -12.30
CA GLN A 57 1.69 -8.00 -12.87
C GLN A 57 0.59 -7.74 -13.90
N LYS A 58 0.11 -6.51 -13.96
CA LYS A 58 -0.77 -6.02 -15.01
C LYS A 58 -0.32 -4.66 -15.50
N SER A 59 -0.75 -4.32 -16.71
CA SER A 59 -0.52 -3.00 -17.29
C SER A 59 -1.79 -2.17 -17.25
N TYR A 60 -1.68 -0.96 -16.72
CA TYR A 60 -2.75 0.04 -16.67
C TYR A 60 -2.25 1.38 -17.19
N LEU A 61 -3.16 2.23 -17.65
CA LEU A 61 -2.85 3.62 -17.93
C LEU A 61 -2.87 4.42 -16.63
N VAL A 62 -1.70 4.80 -16.15
CA VAL A 62 -1.54 5.72 -15.02
C VAL A 62 -1.23 7.08 -15.59
N ASN A 63 -2.13 8.05 -15.40
CA ASN A 63 -2.01 9.40 -15.96
C ASN A 63 -1.73 9.41 -17.48
N GLY A 64 -2.34 8.47 -18.22
CA GLY A 64 -2.18 8.32 -19.67
C GLY A 64 -0.95 7.54 -20.12
N VAL A 65 -0.08 7.10 -19.20
CA VAL A 65 1.12 6.31 -19.52
C VAL A 65 0.89 4.84 -19.17
N SER A 66 1.15 3.95 -20.13
CA SER A 66 1.10 2.50 -19.91
C SER A 66 2.15 2.07 -18.88
N THR A 67 1.68 1.67 -17.71
CA THR A 67 2.49 1.34 -16.54
C THR A 67 2.25 -0.12 -16.16
N ASN A 68 3.31 -0.91 -16.13
CA ASN A 68 3.28 -2.31 -15.72
C ASN A 68 3.71 -2.45 -14.25
N GLY A 69 2.95 -3.19 -13.44
CA GLY A 69 3.26 -3.43 -12.03
C GLY A 69 2.15 -4.20 -11.31
N TRP A 70 2.18 -4.17 -9.98
CA TRP A 70 1.12 -4.72 -9.13
C TRP A 70 0.27 -3.59 -8.57
N PHE A 71 -1.04 -3.66 -8.80
CA PHE A 71 -1.98 -2.63 -8.41
C PHE A 71 -2.98 -3.18 -7.40
N SER A 72 -3.35 -2.37 -6.40
CA SER A 72 -4.27 -2.79 -5.33
C SER A 72 -5.61 -3.32 -5.85
N ILE A 73 -6.11 -2.76 -6.96
CA ILE A 73 -7.37 -3.12 -7.59
C ILE A 73 -7.43 -4.56 -8.13
N ASP A 74 -6.27 -5.23 -8.24
CA ASP A 74 -6.18 -6.62 -8.68
C ASP A 74 -6.32 -7.65 -7.57
N PHE A 75 -6.22 -7.22 -6.32
CA PHE A 75 -6.13 -8.07 -5.14
C PHE A 75 -7.26 -7.73 -4.16
N THR A 76 -7.78 -8.73 -3.45
CA THR A 76 -8.66 -8.47 -2.29
C THR A 76 -7.84 -8.04 -1.08
N LEU A 77 -8.47 -7.42 -0.08
CA LEU A 77 -7.78 -7.12 1.18
C LEU A 77 -7.14 -8.36 1.80
N LYS A 78 -7.83 -9.50 1.69
CA LYS A 78 -7.34 -10.79 2.20
C LYS A 78 -6.06 -11.26 1.49
N ASP A 79 -5.93 -11.01 0.19
CA ASP A 79 -4.72 -11.35 -0.56
C ASP A 79 -3.52 -10.49 -0.10
N LEU A 80 -3.78 -9.21 0.20
CA LEU A 80 -2.73 -8.25 0.56
C LEU A 80 -2.33 -8.28 2.04
N ALA A 81 -3.07 -8.98 2.90
CA ALA A 81 -2.85 -8.99 4.35
C ALA A 81 -1.44 -9.45 4.78
N ASN A 82 -0.77 -10.27 3.97
CA ASN A 82 0.59 -10.75 4.24
C ASN A 82 1.68 -10.01 3.45
N VAL A 83 1.29 -9.01 2.66
CA VAL A 83 2.18 -8.29 1.74
C VAL A 83 2.36 -6.84 2.17
N ILE A 84 1.30 -6.25 2.74
CA ILE A 84 1.27 -4.84 3.16
C ILE A 84 1.19 -4.81 4.69
N SER A 85 2.14 -4.09 5.32
CA SER A 85 2.37 -4.03 6.77
C SER A 85 2.12 -2.64 7.35
#